data_AF-A0A6P1ZJH5-F1
#
_entry.id   AF-A0A6P1ZJH5-F1
#
_cell.length_a   1.000
_cell.length_b   1.000
_cell.length_c   1.000
_cell.angle_alpha   90.00
_cell.angle_beta   90.00
_cell.angle_gamma   90.00
#
_symmetry.space_group_name_H-M   'P 1'
#
loop_
_entity.id
_entity.type
_entity.pdbx_description
1 polymer ?
#
loop_
_entity_poly.entity_id
_entity_poly.type
_entity_poly.pdbx_seq_one_letter_code
_entity_poly.pdbx_strand_id
1 'polypeptide(L)'
;MPADSMEVFMNHRHFGPLLVALLAGLLLSLPACSYFQKSGSSSTTSEPSEVAPQPQTMDNYYDFDDIPVPQEMSLQGDESFILETPTERSGVMVFKGKVEIQSLRNYYINNMARENWTMRSAIKSSRTILVFEKPGRYCIVTMTDGQFSTQMEIWVTPRANGYSDPMGSPSSSSFSEQPLTP
;
A
#
# COMPACT_ATOMS: atom_id res chain seq x y z
N MET A 1 -52.02 4.59 34.74
CA MET A 1 -50.90 5.56 34.68
C MET A 1 -49.71 4.85 34.04
N PRO A 2 -48.96 5.56 33.19
CA PRO A 2 -49.01 5.42 31.72
C PRO A 2 -47.62 5.12 31.12
N ALA A 3 -47.53 4.78 29.84
CA ALA A 3 -47.01 5.62 28.74
C ALA A 3 -46.18 4.64 27.87
N ASP A 4 -45.99 4.72 26.57
CA ASP A 4 -46.15 5.75 25.55
C ASP A 4 -46.08 4.94 24.23
N SER A 5 -47.11 4.93 23.40
CA SER A 5 -47.22 5.83 22.25
C SER A 5 -46.52 5.34 20.99
N MET A 6 -47.39 4.98 20.05
CA MET A 6 -47.34 5.31 18.63
C MET A 6 -46.41 4.49 17.74
N GLU A 7 -47.03 3.46 17.17
CA GLU A 7 -46.89 3.17 15.75
C GLU A 7 -46.80 4.46 14.93
N VAL A 8 -45.66 4.68 14.30
CA VAL A 8 -45.53 5.62 13.18
C VAL A 8 -45.20 4.80 11.94
N PHE A 9 -46.22 4.09 11.45
CA PHE A 9 -46.38 3.98 10.01
C PHE A 9 -46.63 5.39 9.47
N MET A 10 -46.06 5.66 8.29
CA MET A 10 -46.36 6.81 7.42
C MET A 10 -45.48 8.05 7.64
N ASN A 11 -44.35 8.13 6.91
CA ASN A 11 -44.11 9.25 5.99
C ASN A 11 -42.98 9.05 4.95
N HIS A 12 -43.08 8.03 4.09
CA HIS A 12 -42.15 7.85 2.96
C HIS A 12 -42.50 8.70 1.72
N ARG A 13 -43.49 9.61 1.80
CA ARG A 13 -44.00 10.35 0.63
C ARG A 13 -43.43 11.76 0.46
N HIS A 14 -42.63 12.26 1.41
CA HIS A 14 -41.96 13.56 1.33
C HIS A 14 -40.43 13.49 1.32
N PHE A 15 -39.83 12.33 1.58
CA PHE A 15 -38.36 12.17 1.56
C PHE A 15 -37.76 12.22 0.15
N GLY A 16 -38.49 11.76 -0.86
CA GLY A 16 -38.09 11.82 -2.27
C GLY A 16 -37.87 13.25 -2.79
N PRO A 17 -38.88 14.15 -2.74
CA PRO A 17 -38.71 15.52 -3.22
C PRO A 17 -37.70 16.33 -2.40
N LEU A 18 -37.52 16.01 -1.11
CA LEU A 18 -36.58 16.69 -0.23
C LEU A 18 -35.12 16.28 -0.52
N LEU A 19 -34.87 14.99 -0.83
CA LEU A 19 -33.57 14.50 -1.30
C LEU A 19 -33.22 15.03 -2.70
N VAL A 20 -34.21 15.09 -3.61
CA VAL A 20 -34.04 15.66 -4.96
C VAL A 20 -33.78 17.16 -4.92
N ALA A 21 -34.46 17.91 -4.04
CA ALA A 21 -34.20 19.34 -3.84
C ALA A 21 -32.80 19.61 -3.28
N LEU A 22 -32.30 18.74 -2.38
CA LEU A 22 -30.96 18.85 -1.79
C LEU A 22 -29.86 18.54 -2.82
N LEU A 23 -30.07 17.54 -3.68
CA LEU A 23 -29.17 17.22 -4.80
C LEU A 23 -29.20 18.29 -5.91
N ALA A 24 -30.36 18.88 -6.20
CA ALA A 24 -30.50 19.97 -7.17
C ALA A 24 -29.86 21.27 -6.68
N GLY A 25 -29.96 21.59 -5.39
CA GLY A 25 -29.30 22.75 -4.78
C GLY A 25 -27.77 22.69 -4.82
N LEU A 26 -27.19 21.48 -4.74
CA LEU A 26 -25.74 21.27 -4.80
C LEU A 26 -25.14 21.41 -6.21
N LEU A 27 -25.96 21.27 -7.26
CA LEU A 27 -25.54 21.40 -8.67
C LEU A 27 -25.58 22.85 -9.20
N LEU A 28 -26.10 23.80 -8.42
CA LEU A 28 -26.33 25.20 -8.84
C LEU A 28 -25.28 26.20 -8.36
N SER A 29 -24.16 25.77 -7.77
CA SER A 29 -23.12 26.65 -7.21
C SER A 29 -21.76 26.56 -7.89
N LEU A 30 -21.71 26.31 -9.20
CA LEU A 30 -20.49 26.53 -9.99
C LEU A 30 -20.49 27.97 -10.55
N PRO A 31 -19.79 28.94 -9.94
CA PRO A 31 -19.47 30.19 -10.63
C PRO A 31 -18.53 29.85 -11.79
N ALA A 32 -19.07 29.94 -13.01
CA ALA A 32 -18.30 29.99 -14.24
C ALA A 32 -17.49 31.29 -14.26
N CYS A 33 -16.24 31.25 -13.80
CA CYS A 33 -15.27 32.31 -14.07
C CYS A 33 -14.66 32.06 -15.45
N SER A 34 -15.23 32.69 -16.47
CA SER A 34 -14.55 32.90 -17.75
C SER A 34 -13.77 34.22 -17.72
N TYR A 35 -12.61 34.20 -18.38
CA TYR A 35 -12.05 35.32 -19.13
C TYR A 35 -11.45 36.53 -18.36
N PHE A 36 -10.12 36.57 -18.29
CA PHE A 36 -9.39 37.84 -18.44
C PHE A 36 -8.15 37.63 -19.32
N GLN A 37 -8.23 38.21 -20.52
CA GLN A 37 -7.19 38.29 -21.54
C GLN A 37 -6.26 39.46 -21.20
N LYS A 38 -4.94 39.24 -21.21
CA LYS A 38 -4.00 40.34 -21.47
C LYS A 38 -2.82 39.84 -22.30
N SER A 39 -2.85 40.18 -23.58
CA SER A 39 -1.71 40.13 -24.48
C SER A 39 -0.65 41.14 -24.03
N GLY A 40 0.60 40.69 -23.98
CA GLY A 40 1.79 41.53 -23.90
C GLY A 40 2.88 40.86 -24.75
N SER A 41 3.15 41.43 -25.92
CA SER A 41 4.20 41.01 -26.84
C SER A 41 5.41 41.92 -26.65
N SER A 42 6.60 41.36 -26.39
CA SER A 42 7.87 41.80 -26.97
C SER A 42 9.02 40.84 -26.61
N SER A 43 9.62 40.31 -27.68
CA SER A 43 10.92 39.65 -27.87
C SER A 43 12.04 39.85 -26.83
N THR A 44 12.82 38.79 -26.54
CA THR A 44 14.19 38.53 -27.06
C THR A 44 14.86 37.37 -26.31
N THR A 45 15.32 36.35 -27.06
CA THR A 45 16.46 35.42 -26.82
C THR A 45 16.63 34.72 -25.47
N SER A 46 16.56 33.38 -25.47
CA SER A 46 17.68 32.44 -25.16
C SER A 46 17.23 30.97 -25.24
N GLU A 47 17.96 30.16 -26.00
CA GLU A 47 18.08 28.69 -25.90
C GLU A 47 18.64 28.25 -24.52
N PRO A 48 18.65 26.95 -24.15
CA PRO A 48 17.97 25.77 -24.67
C PRO A 48 17.04 25.10 -23.63
N SER A 49 16.15 24.23 -24.12
CA SER A 49 15.25 23.40 -23.31
C SER A 49 15.96 22.58 -22.24
N GLU A 50 15.79 22.98 -20.98
CA GLU A 50 16.07 22.14 -19.82
C GLU A 50 14.88 21.20 -19.61
N VAL A 51 15.14 19.90 -19.71
CA VAL A 51 14.20 18.83 -19.41
C VAL A 51 13.72 19.02 -17.98
N ALA A 52 12.44 19.36 -17.81
CA ALA A 52 11.83 19.47 -16.50
C ALA A 52 12.09 18.17 -15.69
N PRO A 53 12.64 18.25 -14.48
CA PRO A 53 12.80 17.09 -13.62
C PRO A 53 11.43 16.46 -13.41
N GLN A 54 11.28 15.18 -13.77
CA GLN A 54 10.11 14.42 -13.34
C GLN A 54 10.04 14.48 -11.81
N PRO A 55 8.84 14.67 -11.22
CA PRO A 55 8.70 14.72 -9.77
C PRO A 55 9.27 13.44 -9.18
N GLN A 56 10.40 13.56 -8.49
CA GLN A 56 10.99 12.46 -7.77
C GLN A 56 10.06 12.14 -6.61
N THR A 57 9.31 11.05 -6.74
CA THR A 57 8.60 10.43 -5.62
C THR A 57 9.65 10.18 -4.55
N MET A 58 9.62 10.91 -3.43
CA MET A 58 10.62 10.67 -2.38
C MET A 58 10.21 9.39 -1.68
N ASP A 59 10.81 8.28 -2.10
CA ASP A 59 10.57 6.98 -1.50
C ASP A 59 11.01 7.01 -0.04
N ASN A 60 10.12 6.59 0.88
CA ASN A 60 10.45 6.51 2.30
C ASN A 60 11.06 5.14 2.59
N TYR A 61 12.16 5.14 3.33
CA TYR A 61 12.80 3.93 3.86
C TYR A 61 12.47 3.78 5.34
N TYR A 62 12.13 2.57 5.75
CA TYR A 62 11.80 2.21 7.14
C TYR A 62 12.87 1.26 7.69
N ASP A 63 12.49 0.19 8.40
CA ASP A 63 13.45 -0.74 8.99
C ASP A 63 14.26 -1.56 7.96
N PHE A 64 13.83 -1.55 6.69
CA PHE A 64 14.50 -2.16 5.55
C PHE A 64 15.01 -1.10 4.58
N ASP A 65 16.32 -0.82 4.64
CA ASP A 65 16.98 0.25 3.86
C ASP A 65 16.99 0.02 2.34
N ASP A 66 16.68 -1.19 1.88
CA ASP A 66 16.67 -1.56 0.46
C ASP A 66 15.27 -1.97 -0.05
N ILE A 67 14.22 -1.57 0.68
CA ILE A 67 12.83 -1.78 0.28
C ILE A 67 12.09 -0.44 0.38
N PRO A 68 11.90 0.26 -0.75
CA PRO A 68 11.25 1.55 -0.74
C PRO A 68 9.74 1.42 -0.50
N VAL A 69 9.16 2.42 0.17
CA VAL A 69 7.73 2.51 0.47
C VAL A 69 7.17 3.82 -0.14
N PRO A 70 6.06 3.76 -0.90
CA PRO A 70 5.42 4.96 -1.43
C PRO A 70 4.95 5.91 -0.32
N GLN A 71 5.04 7.22 -0.56
CA GLN A 71 4.69 8.25 0.44
C GLN A 71 3.22 8.21 0.86
N GLU A 72 2.34 7.75 -0.02
CA GLU A 72 0.91 7.66 0.20
C GLU A 72 0.53 6.49 1.13
N MET A 73 1.52 5.68 1.53
CA MET A 73 1.37 4.54 2.44
C MET A 73 1.85 4.93 3.84
N SER A 74 0.99 4.77 4.84
CA SER A 74 1.28 5.07 6.24
C SER A 74 1.52 3.79 7.04
N LEU A 75 2.62 3.74 7.78
CA LEU A 75 2.99 2.61 8.64
C LEU A 75 1.94 2.35 9.72
N GLN A 76 1.57 1.08 9.88
CA GLN A 76 0.69 0.58 10.94
C GLN A 76 1.57 -0.11 12.00
N GLY A 77 2.09 0.68 12.96
CA GLY A 77 3.05 0.21 13.95
C GLY A 77 2.55 -0.98 14.78
N ASP A 78 1.29 -0.96 15.19
CA ASP A 78 0.68 -2.01 16.02
C ASP A 78 0.52 -3.37 15.29
N GLU A 79 0.52 -3.34 13.95
CA GLU A 79 0.42 -4.54 13.10
C GLU A 79 1.80 -4.98 12.55
N SER A 80 2.84 -4.16 12.80
CA SER A 80 4.20 -4.37 12.30
C SER A 80 5.10 -4.93 13.39
N PHE A 81 6.02 -5.80 13.03
CA PHE A 81 7.06 -6.28 13.94
C PHE A 81 8.36 -6.52 13.20
N ILE A 82 9.48 -6.18 13.85
CA ILE A 82 10.82 -6.42 13.33
C ILE A 82 11.59 -7.24 14.36
N LEU A 83 12.22 -8.30 13.87
CA LEU A 83 13.25 -9.05 14.54
C LEU A 83 14.60 -8.55 14.04
N GLU A 84 15.36 -7.94 14.93
CA GLU A 84 16.73 -7.53 14.68
C GLU A 84 17.68 -8.55 15.30
N THR A 85 18.52 -9.15 14.47
CA THR A 85 19.68 -9.95 14.88
C THR A 85 20.94 -9.13 14.65
N PRO A 86 22.10 -9.50 15.24
CA PRO A 86 23.34 -8.76 15.03
C PRO A 86 23.77 -8.62 13.56
N THR A 87 23.31 -9.53 12.70
CA THR A 87 23.72 -9.61 11.30
C THR A 87 22.62 -9.16 10.34
N GLU A 88 21.35 -9.21 10.74
CA GLU A 88 20.25 -9.04 9.80
C GLU A 88 18.93 -8.65 10.49
N ARG A 89 18.12 -7.86 9.79
CA ARG A 89 16.73 -7.54 10.15
C ARG A 89 15.76 -8.38 9.32
N SER A 90 14.71 -8.86 9.96
CA SER A 90 13.64 -9.65 9.33
C SER A 90 12.34 -9.38 10.07
N GLY A 91 11.20 -9.62 9.42
CA GLY A 91 9.90 -9.33 10.05
C GLY A 91 8.87 -8.86 9.04
N VAL A 92 7.87 -8.16 9.55
CA VAL A 92 6.70 -7.71 8.79
C VAL A 92 6.44 -6.25 9.07
N MET A 93 6.30 -5.46 8.01
CA MET A 93 5.79 -4.10 8.10
C MET A 93 4.46 -4.01 7.36
N VAL A 94 3.46 -3.45 8.04
CA VAL A 94 2.11 -3.28 7.52
C VAL A 94 1.86 -1.81 7.27
N PHE A 95 1.27 -1.49 6.11
CA PHE A 95 0.97 -0.14 5.69
C PHE A 95 -0.47 -0.03 5.19
N LYS A 96 -1.06 1.15 5.35
CA LYS A 96 -2.37 1.49 4.78
C LYS A 96 -2.29 2.81 4.02
N GLY A 97 -2.96 2.88 2.87
CA GLY A 97 -2.95 4.07 2.04
C GLY A 97 -4.05 4.05 0.97
N LYS A 98 -4.26 5.19 0.31
CA LYS A 98 -5.22 5.34 -0.79
C LYS A 98 -4.50 5.21 -2.13
N VAL A 99 -3.90 4.04 -2.37
CA VAL A 99 -3.16 3.75 -3.59
C VAL A 99 -3.79 2.56 -4.29
N GLU A 100 -3.98 2.69 -5.60
CA GLU A 100 -4.54 1.63 -6.43
C GLU A 100 -3.54 0.46 -6.56
N ILE A 101 -4.05 -0.78 -6.50
CA ILE A 101 -3.21 -2.00 -6.41
C ILE A 101 -2.29 -2.16 -7.62
N GLN A 102 -2.75 -1.89 -8.84
CA GLN A 102 -1.92 -2.00 -10.03
C GLN A 102 -0.76 -1.00 -10.01
N SER A 103 -0.99 0.20 -9.48
CA SER A 103 0.00 1.24 -9.29
C SER A 103 1.05 0.80 -8.27
N LEU A 104 0.63 0.27 -7.10
CA LEU A 104 1.54 -0.33 -6.11
C LEU A 104 2.34 -1.49 -6.70
N ARG A 105 1.69 -2.38 -7.46
CA ARG A 105 2.38 -3.50 -8.11
C ARG A 105 3.49 -3.00 -9.02
N ASN A 106 3.18 -2.06 -9.91
CA ASN A 106 4.13 -1.51 -10.86
C ASN A 106 5.27 -0.78 -10.14
N TYR A 107 4.95 -0.05 -9.06
CA TYR A 107 5.94 0.59 -8.20
C TYR A 107 6.97 -0.42 -7.69
N TYR A 108 6.53 -1.54 -7.10
CA TYR A 108 7.46 -2.54 -6.56
C TYR A 108 8.25 -3.27 -7.65
N ILE A 109 7.64 -3.62 -8.78
CA ILE A 109 8.35 -4.26 -9.89
C ILE A 109 9.53 -3.39 -10.37
N ASN A 110 9.32 -2.08 -10.49
CA ASN A 110 10.33 -1.15 -10.98
C ASN A 110 11.38 -0.81 -9.91
N ASN A 111 10.95 -0.50 -8.69
CA ASN A 111 11.84 -0.06 -7.63
C ASN A 111 12.70 -1.18 -7.07
N MET A 112 12.13 -2.36 -6.83
CA MET A 112 12.88 -3.50 -6.30
C MET A 112 13.99 -3.93 -7.26
N ALA A 113 13.74 -3.86 -8.57
CA ALA A 113 14.76 -4.12 -9.59
C ALA A 113 15.95 -3.14 -9.50
N ARG A 114 15.71 -1.86 -9.18
CA ARG A 114 16.78 -0.87 -8.95
C ARG A 114 17.61 -1.18 -7.71
N GLU A 115 16.97 -1.74 -6.68
CA GLU A 115 17.61 -2.17 -5.43
C GLU A 115 18.27 -3.57 -5.49
N ASN A 116 18.45 -4.11 -6.71
CA ASN A 116 19.05 -5.41 -7.01
C ASN A 116 18.26 -6.62 -6.47
N TRP A 117 16.95 -6.47 -6.30
CA TRP A 117 16.07 -7.59 -6.03
C TRP A 117 15.59 -8.24 -7.33
N THR A 118 15.56 -9.56 -7.36
CA THR A 118 15.05 -10.34 -8.49
C THR A 118 13.63 -10.81 -8.20
N MET A 119 12.67 -10.47 -9.05
CA MET A 119 11.31 -10.98 -8.94
C MET A 119 11.28 -12.48 -9.25
N ARG A 120 10.78 -13.30 -8.31
CA ARG A 120 10.66 -14.76 -8.45
C ARG A 120 9.26 -15.23 -8.79
N SER A 121 8.25 -14.57 -8.27
CA SER A 121 6.85 -14.90 -8.60
C SER A 121 5.92 -13.73 -8.37
N ALA A 122 4.82 -13.69 -9.13
CA ALA A 122 3.73 -12.75 -8.94
C ALA A 122 2.39 -13.50 -9.01
N ILE A 123 1.54 -13.28 -8.02
CA ILE A 123 0.19 -13.85 -7.93
C ILE A 123 -0.80 -12.70 -7.93
N LYS A 124 -1.82 -12.77 -8.80
CA LYS A 124 -2.91 -11.80 -8.88
C LYS A 124 -4.25 -12.53 -8.68
N SER A 125 -4.93 -12.24 -7.58
CA SER A 125 -6.27 -12.75 -7.28
C SER A 125 -7.02 -11.71 -6.41
N SER A 126 -7.72 -12.13 -5.36
CA SER A 126 -8.30 -11.22 -4.34
C SER A 126 -7.25 -10.40 -3.59
N ARG A 127 -6.02 -10.92 -3.53
CA ARG A 127 -4.81 -10.22 -3.10
C ARG A 127 -3.75 -10.32 -4.18
N THR A 128 -2.89 -9.32 -4.26
CA THR A 128 -1.70 -9.34 -5.10
C THR A 128 -0.51 -9.71 -4.24
N ILE A 129 0.27 -10.71 -4.64
CA ILE A 129 1.49 -11.13 -3.93
C ILE A 129 2.66 -11.07 -4.91
N LEU A 130 3.72 -10.38 -4.52
CA LEU A 130 4.98 -10.33 -5.25
C LEU A 130 6.07 -10.94 -4.37
N VAL A 131 6.84 -11.87 -4.91
CA VAL A 131 7.98 -12.48 -4.21
C VAL A 131 9.24 -12.06 -4.92
N PHE A 132 10.14 -11.46 -4.17
CA PHE A 132 11.45 -10.99 -4.59
C PHE A 132 12.53 -11.70 -3.80
N GLU A 133 13.71 -11.82 -4.39
CA GLU A 133 14.87 -12.37 -3.72
C GLU A 133 16.11 -11.50 -3.90
N LYS A 134 17.04 -11.66 -2.96
CA LYS A 134 18.40 -11.13 -2.99
C LYS A 134 19.31 -12.15 -2.28
N PRO A 135 20.64 -12.13 -2.45
CA PRO A 135 21.50 -13.03 -1.68
C PRO A 135 21.20 -12.96 -0.19
N GLY A 136 20.89 -14.10 0.42
CA GLY A 136 20.62 -14.23 1.85
C GLY A 136 19.19 -13.90 2.30
N ARG A 137 18.30 -13.36 1.43
CA ARG A 137 16.95 -12.94 1.86
C ARG A 137 15.86 -13.13 0.80
N TYR A 138 14.63 -13.26 1.29
CA TYR A 138 13.41 -13.05 0.49
C TYR A 138 12.64 -11.83 1.00
N CYS A 139 11.99 -11.14 0.05
CA CYS A 139 11.01 -10.10 0.33
C CYS A 139 9.69 -10.50 -0.33
N ILE A 140 8.60 -10.50 0.44
CA ILE A 140 7.25 -10.81 -0.05
C ILE A 140 6.39 -9.60 0.20
N VAL A 141 5.86 -9.02 -0.88
CA VAL A 141 4.95 -7.87 -0.81
C VAL A 141 3.54 -8.35 -1.10
N THR A 142 2.65 -8.25 -0.11
CA THR A 142 1.23 -8.56 -0.26
C THR A 142 0.44 -7.27 -0.29
N MET A 143 -0.52 -7.17 -1.20
CA MET A 143 -1.40 -6.01 -1.37
C MET A 143 -2.85 -6.49 -1.41
N THR A 144 -3.69 -5.93 -0.55
CA THR A 144 -5.09 -6.31 -0.40
C THR A 144 -5.96 -5.06 -0.51
N ASP A 145 -6.98 -5.13 -1.37
CA ASP A 145 -7.92 -4.02 -1.55
C ASP A 145 -8.93 -4.03 -0.39
N GLY A 146 -9.12 -2.88 0.23
CA GLY A 146 -10.10 -2.70 1.30
C GLY A 146 -11.16 -1.70 0.89
N GLN A 147 -12.25 -1.64 1.66
CA GLN A 147 -13.38 -0.76 1.33
C GLN A 147 -13.02 0.74 1.29
N PHE A 148 -12.02 1.16 2.08
CA PHE A 148 -11.64 2.57 2.23
C PHE A 148 -10.16 2.85 1.95
N SER A 149 -9.33 1.81 1.95
CA SER A 149 -7.88 1.90 1.81
C SER A 149 -7.32 0.56 1.36
N THR A 150 -6.19 0.62 0.68
CA THR A 150 -5.37 -0.55 0.36
C THR A 150 -4.46 -0.86 1.54
N GLN A 151 -4.41 -2.12 1.93
CA GLN A 151 -3.44 -2.64 2.89
C GLN A 151 -2.27 -3.27 2.12
N MET A 152 -1.05 -2.98 2.57
CA MET A 152 0.17 -3.56 2.05
C MET A 152 1.00 -4.14 3.18
N GLU A 153 1.55 -5.32 2.96
CA GLU A 153 2.42 -6.00 3.91
C GLU A 153 3.74 -6.33 3.23
N ILE A 154 4.84 -5.98 3.89
CA ILE A 154 6.20 -6.27 3.45
C ILE A 154 6.79 -7.28 4.43
N TRP A 155 7.02 -8.50 3.96
CA TRP A 155 7.61 -9.58 4.73
C TRP A 155 9.06 -9.78 4.29
N VAL A 156 10.00 -9.70 5.22
CA VAL A 156 11.42 -9.98 4.97
C VAL A 156 11.86 -11.16 5.81
N THR A 157 12.44 -12.15 5.17
CA THR A 157 12.87 -13.40 5.83
C THR A 157 14.26 -13.81 5.35
N PRO A 158 15.13 -14.32 6.24
CA PRO A 158 16.42 -14.83 5.84
C PRO A 158 16.25 -16.09 5.01
N ARG A 159 17.16 -16.30 4.07
CA ARG A 159 17.22 -17.51 3.26
C ARG A 159 18.08 -18.53 4.00
N ALA A 160 17.61 -19.77 4.15
CA ALA A 160 18.28 -20.82 4.95
C ALA A 160 19.75 -21.12 4.55
N ASN A 161 20.15 -20.73 3.34
CA ASN A 161 21.52 -20.80 2.82
C ASN A 161 22.41 -19.59 3.21
N GLY A 162 21.92 -18.67 4.05
CA GLY A 162 22.66 -17.56 4.65
C GLY A 162 22.85 -17.67 6.17
N TYR A 163 22.23 -18.65 6.83
CA TYR A 163 22.53 -18.97 8.23
C TYR A 163 23.78 -19.85 8.25
N SER A 164 24.96 -19.23 8.21
CA SER A 164 26.15 -19.91 8.73
C SER A 164 25.99 -19.94 10.24
N ASP A 165 25.33 -20.98 10.76
CA ASP A 165 25.15 -21.27 12.19
C ASP A 165 26.37 -20.81 13.02
N PRO A 166 26.33 -19.66 13.73
CA PRO A 166 27.39 -19.33 14.68
C PRO A 166 27.23 -20.13 15.99
N MET A 167 26.12 -20.85 16.13
CA MET A 167 25.89 -21.85 17.16
C MET A 167 25.49 -23.15 16.47
N GLY A 168 26.38 -24.13 16.52
CA GLY A 168 26.16 -25.44 15.92
C GLY A 168 24.79 -25.99 16.29
N SER A 169 23.98 -26.27 15.26
CA SER A 169 22.71 -26.95 15.38
C SER A 169 22.82 -28.19 16.29
N PRO A 170 22.01 -28.33 17.36
CA PRO A 170 21.75 -29.66 17.88
C PRO A 170 21.03 -30.44 16.79
N SER A 171 21.61 -31.57 16.41
CA SER A 171 21.13 -32.55 15.45
C SER A 171 19.60 -32.67 15.42
N SER A 172 19.06 -32.73 14.19
CA SER A 172 17.71 -33.17 13.84
C SER A 172 17.13 -34.16 14.86
N SER A 173 16.24 -33.71 15.73
CA SER A 173 15.32 -34.62 16.40
C SER A 173 14.25 -34.98 15.37
N SER A 174 14.42 -36.16 14.78
CA SER A 174 13.41 -36.82 13.97
C SER A 174 12.07 -36.77 14.71
N PHE A 175 11.15 -35.96 14.18
CA PHE A 175 9.75 -36.02 14.56
C PHE A 175 9.27 -37.43 14.23
N SER A 176 9.21 -38.26 15.26
CA SER A 176 8.80 -39.65 15.16
C SER A 176 7.27 -39.63 15.04
N GLU A 177 6.75 -39.82 13.84
CA GLU A 177 5.33 -40.18 13.65
C GLU A 177 5.05 -41.44 14.48
N GLN A 178 4.35 -41.28 15.60
CA GLN A 178 3.77 -42.43 16.29
C GLN A 178 2.53 -42.87 15.51
N PRO A 179 2.43 -44.14 15.09
CA PRO A 179 1.26 -44.62 14.40
C PRO A 179 0.07 -44.65 15.38
N LEU A 180 -1.06 -44.08 14.95
CA LEU A 180 -2.34 -44.25 15.63
C LEU A 180 -2.68 -45.74 15.60
N THR A 181 -2.66 -46.37 16.77
CA THR A 181 -3.20 -47.74 16.91
C THR A 181 -4.74 -47.66 16.98
N PRO A 182 -5.44 -48.61 16.35
CA PRO A 182 -6.90 -48.60 16.22
C PRO A 182 -7.63 -48.89 17.54
#